data_AF-A0A7S0Q7D2-F1
#
_entry.id   AF-A0A7S0Q7D2-F1
#
_cell.length_a   1.000
_cell.length_b   1.000
_cell.length_c   1.000
_cell.angle_alpha   90.00
_cell.angle_beta   90.00
_cell.angle_gamma   90.00
#
_symmetry.space_group_name_H-M   'P 1'
#
loop_
_entity.id
_entity.type
_entity.pdbx_description
1 polymer ?
#
loop_
_entity_poly.entity_id
_entity_poly.type
_entity_poly.pdbx_seq_one_letter_code
_entity_poly.pdbx_strand_id
1 'polypeptide(L)'
;THIAKTGGRTVRAEMLRLVRPVGGAEQCYAPFVHESRVNVIFFREPRGHTLSQYLHGAYTYGSRKWQARKASGYPRNLPGGDLEGYKQWLAHFANDWSPTKGDFYSYNPLNMMARTLTCRDERWNCDYLASCDAPCAHHVGLNVSDAWPEQAEAVAAVHTTDLVGVLELVAETMCLMEFRLVGRIGS
;
A
#
# COMPACT_ATOMS: atom_id res chain seq x y z
N THR A 1 5.21 -12.15 -10.95
CA THR A 1 5.39 -11.84 -9.52
C THR A 1 4.29 -10.93 -9.02
N HIS A 2 3.70 -11.16 -7.85
CA HIS A 2 2.73 -10.23 -7.20
C HIS A 2 3.44 -9.48 -6.05
N ILE A 3 3.09 -8.21 -5.79
CA ILE A 3 3.69 -7.39 -4.71
C ILE A 3 2.56 -6.85 -3.83
N ALA A 4 2.29 -7.53 -2.71
CA ALA A 4 1.40 -6.97 -1.71
C ALA A 4 2.03 -5.74 -1.03
N LYS A 5 1.16 -4.87 -0.53
CA LYS A 5 1.37 -3.43 -0.39
C LYS A 5 2.31 -3.01 0.74
N THR A 6 3.35 -2.27 0.36
CA THR A 6 3.98 -1.10 1.03
C THR A 6 5.14 -0.56 0.18
N GLY A 7 5.74 -1.43 -0.65
CA GLY A 7 6.80 -1.07 -1.59
C GLY A 7 6.35 -0.27 -2.81
N GLY A 8 5.03 -0.31 -3.11
CA GLY A 8 4.38 0.54 -4.10
C GLY A 8 5.01 0.49 -5.50
N ARG A 9 4.94 1.63 -6.20
CA ARG A 9 5.51 1.79 -7.56
C ARG A 9 7.04 1.65 -7.57
N THR A 10 7.73 1.96 -6.47
CA THR A 10 9.20 1.87 -6.38
C THR A 10 9.66 0.42 -6.51
N VAL A 11 9.16 -0.47 -5.64
CA VAL A 11 9.52 -1.90 -5.70
C VAL A 11 9.10 -2.51 -7.03
N ARG A 12 7.91 -2.15 -7.55
CA ARG A 12 7.48 -2.60 -8.88
C ARG A 12 8.46 -2.18 -9.98
N ALA A 13 8.95 -0.94 -9.96
CA ALA A 13 9.92 -0.45 -10.95
C ALA A 13 11.25 -1.21 -10.89
N GLU A 14 11.76 -1.50 -9.69
CA GLU A 14 12.97 -2.30 -9.51
C GLU A 14 12.77 -3.75 -10.00
N MET A 15 11.65 -4.38 -9.63
CA MET A 15 11.31 -5.74 -10.06
C MET A 15 11.18 -5.87 -11.57
N LEU A 16 10.65 -4.84 -12.25
CA LEU A 16 10.53 -4.81 -13.71
C LEU A 16 11.87 -4.74 -14.45
N ARG A 17 12.97 -4.40 -13.76
CA ARG A 17 14.33 -4.49 -14.29
C ARG A 17 14.85 -5.93 -14.26
N LEU A 18 14.39 -6.74 -13.30
CA LEU A 18 14.81 -8.13 -13.13
C LEU A 18 14.02 -9.09 -14.01
N VAL A 19 12.68 -9.01 -13.98
CA VAL A 19 11.81 -9.98 -14.68
C VAL A 19 10.56 -9.31 -15.27
N ARG A 20 9.96 -9.97 -16.25
CA ARG A 20 8.61 -9.64 -16.75
C ARG A 20 7.79 -10.92 -16.94
N PRO A 21 6.47 -10.91 -16.65
CA PRO A 21 5.67 -9.80 -16.13
C PRO A 21 5.73 -9.65 -14.60
N VAL A 22 5.64 -8.41 -14.11
CA VAL A 22 5.41 -8.08 -12.70
C VAL A 22 3.97 -7.60 -12.55
N GLY A 23 3.21 -8.33 -11.72
CA GLY A 23 1.84 -8.03 -11.32
C GLY A 23 1.76 -6.75 -10.49
N GLY A 24 0.54 -6.37 -10.13
CA GLY A 24 0.30 -4.99 -9.74
C GLY A 24 0.70 -4.62 -8.33
N ALA A 25 0.71 -3.30 -8.10
CA ALA A 25 0.93 -2.68 -6.82
C ALA A 25 -0.42 -2.29 -6.21
N GLU A 26 -0.54 -2.34 -4.88
CA GLU A 26 -1.75 -1.90 -4.17
C GLU A 26 -3.00 -2.73 -4.51
N GLN A 27 -2.89 -4.06 -4.36
CA GLN A 27 -3.98 -5.03 -4.59
C GLN A 27 -4.26 -5.86 -3.32
N CYS A 28 -5.43 -6.50 -3.28
CA CYS A 28 -5.65 -7.61 -2.35
C CYS A 28 -4.65 -8.75 -2.61
N TYR A 29 -4.19 -9.43 -1.56
CA TYR A 29 -3.24 -10.51 -1.73
C TYR A 29 -3.90 -11.76 -2.31
N ALA A 30 -4.92 -12.30 -1.63
CA ALA A 30 -5.50 -13.59 -1.94
C ALA A 30 -5.96 -13.76 -3.41
N PRO A 31 -6.66 -12.79 -4.05
CA PRO A 31 -7.11 -12.95 -5.44
C PRO A 31 -5.98 -12.97 -6.49
N PHE A 32 -4.76 -12.53 -6.12
CA PHE A 32 -3.65 -12.36 -7.05
C PHE A 32 -2.49 -13.32 -6.80
N VAL A 33 -2.64 -14.24 -5.84
CA VAL A 33 -1.72 -15.36 -5.63
C VAL A 33 -1.85 -16.34 -6.79
N HIS A 34 -0.71 -16.78 -7.33
CA HIS A 34 -0.67 -17.80 -8.37
C HIS A 34 0.46 -18.79 -8.11
N GLU A 35 0.16 -20.09 -8.24
CA GLU A 35 1.13 -21.18 -8.08
C GLU A 35 2.25 -21.16 -9.13
N SER A 36 1.98 -20.63 -10.32
CA SER A 36 2.96 -20.52 -11.41
C SER A 36 3.85 -19.28 -11.33
N ARG A 37 3.75 -18.50 -10.24
CA ARG A 37 4.47 -17.24 -10.06
C ARG A 37 5.14 -17.22 -8.70
N VAL A 38 6.21 -16.44 -8.57
CA VAL A 38 6.73 -16.06 -7.25
C VAL A 38 5.81 -14.98 -6.66
N ASN A 39 5.22 -15.26 -5.51
CA ASN A 39 4.33 -14.39 -4.77
C ASN A 39 5.13 -13.65 -3.71
N VAL A 40 5.06 -12.32 -3.71
CA VAL A 40 5.88 -11.48 -2.85
C VAL A 40 4.99 -10.52 -2.08
N ILE A 41 5.34 -10.32 -0.81
CA ILE A 41 4.75 -9.30 0.05
C ILE A 41 5.87 -8.36 0.45
N PHE A 42 5.66 -7.04 0.35
CA PHE A 42 6.56 -6.07 0.98
C PHE A 42 5.86 -5.43 2.17
N PHE A 43 6.55 -5.39 3.30
CA PHE A 43 6.17 -4.61 4.47
C PHE A 43 7.03 -3.35 4.61
N ARG A 44 6.52 -2.41 5.40
CA ARG A 44 7.22 -1.21 5.82
C ARG A 44 6.96 -1.02 7.30
N GLU A 45 7.87 -0.33 8.00
CA GLU A 45 7.61 0.08 9.37
C GLU A 45 6.27 0.83 9.46
N PRO A 46 5.31 0.39 10.32
CA PRO A 46 3.95 0.91 10.33
C PRO A 46 3.86 2.44 10.48
N ARG A 47 4.62 3.04 11.40
CA ARG A 47 4.55 4.49 11.67
C ARG A 47 5.07 5.29 10.49
N GLY A 48 6.23 4.94 9.95
CA GLY A 48 6.82 5.52 8.75
C GLY A 48 5.92 5.33 7.52
N HIS A 49 5.18 4.23 7.45
CA HIS A 49 4.19 4.02 6.41
C HIS A 49 3.03 5.03 6.50
N THR A 50 2.50 5.30 7.70
CA THR A 50 1.40 6.28 7.85
C THR A 50 1.77 7.70 7.42
N LEU A 51 2.99 8.17 7.72
CA LEU A 51 3.45 9.46 7.22
C LEU A 51 3.52 9.49 5.68
N SER A 52 4.03 8.41 5.08
CA SER A 52 4.10 8.28 3.64
C SER A 52 2.71 8.29 2.98
N GLN A 53 1.72 7.70 3.62
CA GLN A 53 0.32 7.71 3.17
C GLN A 53 -0.27 9.13 3.24
N TYR A 54 -0.04 9.85 4.34
CA TYR A 54 -0.44 11.24 4.47
C TYR A 54 0.15 12.11 3.34
N LEU A 55 1.46 12.03 3.13
CA LEU A 55 2.12 12.80 2.07
C LEU A 55 1.62 12.43 0.67
N HIS A 56 1.25 11.16 0.44
CA HIS A 56 0.65 10.74 -0.82
C HIS A 56 -0.74 11.36 -1.05
N GLY A 57 -1.53 11.53 0.01
CA GLY A 57 -2.83 12.21 -0.05
C GLY A 57 -2.70 13.73 -0.16
N ALA A 58 -1.70 14.32 0.49
CA ALA A 58 -1.43 15.74 0.44
C ALA A 58 -0.86 16.19 -0.91
N TYR A 59 -0.04 15.34 -1.56
CA TYR A 59 0.75 15.71 -2.73
C TYR A 59 0.60 14.74 -3.91
N THR A 60 0.81 15.26 -5.11
CA THR A 60 0.92 14.49 -6.34
C THR A 60 2.14 14.95 -7.13
N TYR A 61 2.81 14.03 -7.79
CA TYR A 61 3.93 14.35 -8.67
C TYR A 61 3.39 14.55 -10.09
N GLY A 62 3.32 15.82 -10.51
CA GLY A 62 2.84 16.22 -11.83
C GLY A 62 4.00 16.58 -12.76
N SER A 63 3.82 17.63 -13.57
CA SER A 63 4.76 18.18 -14.56
C SER A 63 6.17 18.52 -14.00
N ARG A 64 6.94 17.49 -13.64
CA ARG A 64 8.28 17.53 -13.02
C ARG A 64 8.35 18.24 -11.67
N LYS A 65 7.23 18.40 -10.96
CA LYS A 65 7.19 19.00 -9.62
C LYS A 65 6.09 18.39 -8.76
N TRP A 66 6.32 18.37 -7.45
CA TRP A 66 5.30 18.07 -6.47
C TRP A 66 4.29 19.20 -6.39
N GLN A 67 3.01 18.83 -6.35
CA GLN A 67 1.88 19.75 -6.29
C GLN A 67 0.93 19.26 -5.22
N ALA A 68 0.29 20.19 -4.50
CA ALA A 68 -0.75 19.82 -3.55
C ALA A 68 -1.95 19.22 -4.29
N ARG A 69 -2.47 18.09 -3.80
CA ARG A 69 -3.71 17.48 -4.33
C ARG A 69 -4.91 18.33 -3.94
N LYS A 70 -5.85 18.49 -4.88
CA LYS A 70 -7.15 19.12 -4.62
C LYS A 70 -8.14 18.09 -4.08
N ALA A 71 -7.91 17.61 -2.86
CA ALA A 71 -8.88 16.80 -2.12
C ALA A 71 -9.60 17.70 -1.10
N SER A 72 -10.94 17.75 -1.17
CA SER A 72 -11.75 18.55 -0.23
C SER A 72 -11.59 18.01 1.19
N GLY A 73 -11.44 18.91 2.17
CA GLY A 73 -11.31 18.56 3.58
C GLY A 73 -9.97 17.92 3.99
N TYR A 74 -9.05 17.64 3.05
CA TYR A 74 -7.75 17.07 3.40
C TYR A 74 -6.94 18.08 4.26
N PRO A 75 -6.46 17.69 5.45
CA PRO A 75 -5.79 18.61 6.37
C PRO A 75 -4.37 18.93 5.88
N ARG A 76 -4.25 19.94 5.02
CA ARG A 76 -2.99 20.43 4.46
C ARG A 76 -2.98 21.95 4.43
N ASN A 77 -1.79 22.55 4.23
CA ASN A 77 -1.59 24.01 4.22
C ASN A 77 -2.01 24.70 5.53
N LEU A 78 -1.92 24.01 6.66
CA LEU A 78 -2.26 24.56 7.97
C LEU A 78 -1.09 25.38 8.53
N PRO A 79 -1.35 26.34 9.45
CA PRO A 79 -0.30 26.93 10.26
C PRO A 79 0.47 25.82 11.00
N GLY A 80 1.79 25.73 10.80
CA GLY A 80 2.61 24.61 11.28
C GLY A 80 2.96 23.55 10.21
N GLY A 81 2.48 23.72 8.97
CA GLY A 81 2.88 22.92 7.81
C GLY A 81 2.39 21.47 7.87
N ASP A 82 3.13 20.57 7.22
CA ASP A 82 2.75 19.16 7.08
C ASP A 82 2.64 18.42 8.41
N LEU A 83 3.43 18.81 9.41
CA LEU A 83 3.36 18.18 10.73
C LEU A 83 1.98 18.41 11.37
N GLU A 84 1.44 19.62 11.26
CA GLU A 84 0.12 19.92 11.82
C GLU A 84 -1.00 19.26 11.00
N GLY A 85 -0.88 19.25 9.67
CA GLY A 85 -1.77 18.50 8.79
C GLY A 85 -1.81 17.00 9.12
N TYR A 86 -0.64 16.39 9.31
CA TYR A 86 -0.51 14.99 9.67
C TYR A 86 -1.13 14.68 11.04
N LYS A 87 -0.95 15.54 12.05
CA LYS A 87 -1.60 15.36 13.36
C LYS A 87 -3.13 15.37 13.23
N GLN A 88 -3.70 16.33 12.50
CA GLN A 88 -5.15 16.39 12.31
C GLN A 88 -5.67 15.20 11.51
N TRP A 89 -4.92 14.76 10.50
CA TRP A 89 -5.22 13.55 9.74
C TRP A 89 -5.23 12.31 10.63
N LEU A 90 -4.20 12.13 11.47
CA LEU A 90 -4.17 11.03 12.45
C LEU A 90 -5.32 11.10 13.44
N ALA A 91 -5.63 12.28 13.95
CA ALA A 91 -6.75 12.48 14.88
C ALA A 91 -8.09 12.06 14.25
N HIS A 92 -8.30 12.29 12.95
CA HIS A 92 -9.49 11.81 12.24
C HIS A 92 -9.64 10.29 12.28
N PHE A 93 -8.55 9.54 12.05
CA PHE A 93 -8.60 8.07 12.07
C PHE A 93 -8.60 7.48 13.48
N ALA A 94 -7.97 8.15 14.44
CA ALA A 94 -7.91 7.71 15.83
C ALA A 94 -9.22 7.94 16.61
N ASN A 95 -9.98 8.99 16.27
CA ASN A 95 -11.16 9.41 17.01
C ASN A 95 -12.46 8.96 16.33
N ASP A 96 -12.84 7.70 16.55
CA ASP A 96 -14.13 7.13 16.12
C ASP A 96 -14.31 7.16 14.59
N TRP A 97 -13.29 6.77 13.83
CA TRP A 97 -13.42 6.71 12.38
C TRP A 97 -14.55 5.76 11.93
N SER A 98 -15.27 6.14 10.88
CA SER A 98 -16.28 5.31 10.22
C SER A 98 -16.23 5.51 8.69
N PRO A 99 -16.74 4.55 7.89
CA PRO A 99 -16.86 4.70 6.44
C PRO A 99 -17.59 5.97 6.02
N THR A 100 -18.58 6.42 6.81
CA THR A 100 -19.34 7.65 6.54
C THR A 100 -18.53 8.94 6.74
N LYS A 101 -17.56 8.95 7.66
CA LYS A 101 -16.59 10.04 7.83
C LYS A 101 -15.55 10.05 6.70
N GLY A 102 -15.33 8.90 6.08
CA GLY A 102 -14.51 8.72 4.89
C GLY A 102 -13.01 8.82 5.13
N ASP A 103 -12.25 8.69 4.05
CA ASP A 103 -10.78 8.59 4.07
C ASP A 103 -10.10 9.79 3.38
N PHE A 104 -10.77 10.95 3.36
CA PHE A 104 -10.36 12.15 2.62
C PHE A 104 -10.10 11.90 1.12
N TYR A 105 -10.82 10.95 0.51
CA TYR A 105 -10.56 10.47 -0.86
C TYR A 105 -9.10 10.04 -1.08
N SER A 106 -8.49 9.47 -0.04
CA SER A 106 -7.11 9.02 -0.03
C SER A 106 -6.94 7.75 0.82
N TYR A 107 -5.69 7.43 1.16
CA TYR A 107 -5.32 6.29 1.97
C TYR A 107 -6.00 6.30 3.34
N ASN A 108 -6.53 5.15 3.75
CA ASN A 108 -6.88 4.86 5.13
C ASN A 108 -5.71 4.14 5.83
N PRO A 109 -5.17 4.66 6.95
CA PRO A 109 -4.04 4.06 7.65
C PRO A 109 -4.40 2.83 8.48
N LEU A 110 -5.66 2.66 8.86
CA LEU A 110 -6.09 1.65 9.83
C LEU A 110 -5.83 0.25 9.27
N ASN A 111 -4.93 -0.48 9.93
CA ASN A 111 -4.52 -1.85 9.62
C ASN A 111 -4.26 -2.13 8.14
N MET A 112 -3.81 -1.14 7.36
CA MET A 112 -3.85 -1.25 5.90
C MET A 112 -3.07 -2.45 5.35
N MET A 113 -1.91 -2.78 5.95
CA MET A 113 -1.13 -3.95 5.55
C MET A 113 -1.92 -5.25 5.80
N ALA A 114 -2.50 -5.42 6.99
CA ALA A 114 -3.32 -6.59 7.30
C ALA A 114 -4.55 -6.67 6.38
N ARG A 115 -5.23 -5.54 6.14
CA ARG A 115 -6.39 -5.47 5.25
C ARG A 115 -6.07 -5.90 3.83
N THR A 116 -4.91 -5.53 3.31
CA THR A 116 -4.49 -5.95 1.97
C THR A 116 -4.18 -7.45 1.89
N LEU A 117 -3.78 -8.06 3.01
CA LEU A 117 -3.51 -9.49 3.09
C LEU A 117 -4.77 -10.34 3.20
N THR A 118 -5.83 -9.78 3.81
CA THR A 118 -7.07 -10.53 4.09
C THR A 118 -8.22 -10.20 3.14
N CYS A 119 -8.15 -9.08 2.40
CA CYS A 119 -9.21 -8.73 1.46
C CYS A 119 -9.28 -9.71 0.28
N ARG A 120 -10.50 -9.88 -0.24
CA ARG A 120 -10.84 -10.89 -1.25
C ARG A 120 -11.50 -10.31 -2.50
N ASP A 121 -11.67 -8.98 -2.57
CA ASP A 121 -12.30 -8.33 -3.71
C ASP A 121 -11.25 -8.10 -4.82
N GLU A 122 -11.36 -8.84 -5.91
CA GLU A 122 -10.49 -8.70 -7.09
C GLU A 122 -10.59 -7.31 -7.74
N ARG A 123 -11.69 -6.57 -7.50
CA ARG A 123 -11.89 -5.20 -7.98
C ARG A 123 -11.09 -4.18 -7.19
N TRP A 124 -10.53 -4.54 -6.02
CA TRP A 124 -9.63 -3.70 -5.25
C TRP A 124 -8.22 -3.72 -5.84
N ASN A 125 -8.14 -3.46 -7.13
CA ASN A 125 -6.93 -3.43 -7.90
C ASN A 125 -6.73 -2.03 -8.45
N CYS A 126 -5.84 -1.26 -7.81
CA CYS A 126 -5.56 0.11 -8.19
C CYS A 126 -4.93 0.26 -9.58
N ASP A 127 -4.37 -0.79 -10.17
CA ASP A 127 -3.80 -0.73 -11.54
C ASP A 127 -4.91 -0.65 -12.62
N TYR A 128 -6.17 -0.98 -12.29
CA TYR A 128 -7.30 -0.90 -13.21
C TYR A 128 -8.22 0.31 -12.99
N LEU A 129 -8.04 1.05 -11.89
CA LEU A 129 -8.84 2.22 -11.57
C LEU A 129 -8.05 3.50 -11.88
N ALA A 130 -8.41 4.18 -12.98
CA ALA A 130 -7.82 5.48 -13.35
C ALA A 130 -8.20 6.61 -12.37
N SER A 131 -9.23 6.39 -11.55
CA SER A 131 -9.74 7.31 -10.55
C SER A 131 -10.12 6.57 -9.27
N CYS A 132 -9.99 7.23 -8.12
CA CYS A 132 -10.38 6.71 -6.80
C CYS A 132 -11.91 6.73 -6.57
N ASP A 133 -12.69 6.59 -7.65
CA ASP A 133 -14.15 6.74 -7.62
C ASP A 133 -14.85 5.43 -7.20
N ALA A 134 -14.08 4.35 -7.06
CA ALA A 134 -14.51 3.04 -6.58
C ALA A 134 -13.63 2.58 -5.39
N PRO A 135 -14.14 1.69 -4.51
CA PRO A 135 -13.34 1.12 -3.43
C PRO A 135 -12.12 0.40 -4.01
N CYS A 136 -10.93 0.85 -3.62
CA CYS A 136 -9.66 0.26 -4.00
C CYS A 136 -8.91 -0.19 -2.73
N ALA A 137 -7.84 -0.97 -2.88
CA ALA A 137 -7.16 -1.58 -1.73
C ALA A 137 -6.54 -0.58 -0.72
N HIS A 138 -6.53 0.74 -0.99
CA HIS A 138 -6.14 1.77 -0.03
C HIS A 138 -7.28 2.49 0.69
N HIS A 139 -8.54 2.26 0.33
CA HIS A 139 -9.71 2.71 1.10
C HIS A 139 -10.18 1.62 2.04
N VAL A 140 -10.97 1.95 3.06
CA VAL A 140 -11.75 0.94 3.80
C VAL A 140 -12.99 0.54 2.99
N GLY A 141 -13.45 -0.70 3.17
CA GLY A 141 -14.72 -1.16 2.63
C GLY A 141 -15.91 -0.41 3.23
N LEU A 142 -17.11 -0.93 2.99
CA LEU A 142 -18.34 -0.26 3.41
C LEU A 142 -18.63 -0.41 4.91
N ASN A 143 -17.97 -1.36 5.60
CA ASN A 143 -18.21 -1.63 7.01
C ASN A 143 -17.02 -1.18 7.88
N VAL A 144 -17.31 -0.74 9.10
CA VAL A 144 -16.27 -0.39 10.09
C VAL A 144 -15.36 -1.59 10.38
N SER A 145 -15.91 -2.80 10.42
CA SER A 145 -15.17 -4.05 10.64
C SER A 145 -14.10 -4.30 9.56
N ASP A 146 -14.28 -3.76 8.35
CA ASP A 146 -13.31 -3.93 7.26
C ASP A 146 -11.99 -3.19 7.56
N ALA A 147 -11.98 -2.26 8.51
CA ALA A 147 -10.77 -1.61 9.02
C ALA A 147 -9.99 -2.48 10.02
N TRP A 148 -10.58 -3.57 10.52
CA TRP A 148 -10.05 -4.39 11.62
C TRP A 148 -10.11 -5.88 11.28
N PRO A 149 -9.37 -6.34 10.26
CA PRO A 149 -9.33 -7.75 9.90
C PRO A 149 -8.65 -8.58 11.00
N GLU A 150 -9.00 -9.85 11.07
CA GLU A 150 -8.39 -10.81 11.99
C GLU A 150 -6.88 -10.94 11.75
N GLN A 151 -6.08 -10.71 12.80
CA GLN A 151 -4.62 -10.77 12.71
C GLN A 151 -4.14 -12.14 12.25
N ALA A 152 -4.79 -13.21 12.72
CA ALA A 152 -4.43 -14.58 12.37
C ALA A 152 -4.54 -14.85 10.86
N GLU A 153 -5.53 -14.26 10.17
CA GLU A 153 -5.66 -14.39 8.71
C GLU A 153 -4.52 -13.67 7.99
N ALA A 154 -4.15 -12.47 8.43
CA ALA A 154 -3.03 -11.73 7.85
C ALA A 154 -1.69 -12.48 8.03
N VAL A 155 -1.46 -13.07 9.21
CA VAL A 155 -0.28 -13.90 9.48
C VAL A 155 -0.28 -15.16 8.62
N ALA A 156 -1.42 -15.83 8.47
CA ALA A 156 -1.54 -16.98 7.58
C ALA A 156 -1.21 -16.62 6.12
N ALA A 157 -1.67 -15.48 5.62
CA ALA A 157 -1.33 -14.99 4.29
C ALA A 157 0.17 -14.70 4.11
N VAL A 158 0.86 -14.24 5.15
CA VAL A 158 2.33 -14.11 5.12
C VAL A 158 3.00 -15.46 4.98
N HIS A 159 2.53 -16.49 5.68
CA HIS A 159 3.12 -17.82 5.61
C HIS A 159 2.91 -18.55 4.28
N THR A 160 1.99 -18.10 3.44
CA THR A 160 1.77 -18.67 2.09
C THR A 160 2.56 -17.97 1.01
N THR A 161 3.32 -16.91 1.33
CA THR A 161 4.09 -16.15 0.35
C THR A 161 5.46 -16.78 0.09
N ASP A 162 5.98 -16.62 -1.12
CA ASP A 162 7.31 -17.14 -1.48
C ASP A 162 8.44 -16.30 -0.90
N LEU A 163 8.22 -14.99 -0.76
CA LEU A 163 9.20 -14.08 -0.17
C LEU A 163 8.53 -12.86 0.50
N VAL A 164 9.03 -12.52 1.69
CA VAL A 164 8.64 -11.32 2.44
C VAL A 164 9.77 -10.30 2.38
N GLY A 165 9.51 -9.16 1.76
CA GLY A 165 10.39 -8.00 1.71
C GLY A 165 10.10 -6.99 2.80
N VAL A 166 11.10 -6.20 3.16
CA VAL A 166 10.95 -5.02 4.02
C VAL A 166 11.50 -3.82 3.28
N LEU A 167 10.72 -2.75 3.17
CA LEU A 167 11.06 -1.57 2.38
C LEU A 167 12.29 -0.84 2.92
N GLU A 168 12.48 -0.84 4.24
CA GLU A 168 13.66 -0.30 4.90
C GLU A 168 14.95 -1.07 4.55
N LEU A 169 14.82 -2.30 4.03
CA LEU A 169 15.89 -3.18 3.57
C LEU A 169 15.70 -3.52 2.09
N VAL A 170 15.32 -2.53 1.28
CA VAL A 170 14.96 -2.77 -0.12
C VAL A 170 16.14 -3.32 -0.92
N ALA A 171 17.36 -2.87 -0.68
CA ALA A 171 18.54 -3.33 -1.43
C ALA A 171 18.81 -4.81 -1.16
N GLU A 172 18.79 -5.21 0.11
CA GLU A 172 18.97 -6.58 0.57
C GLU A 172 17.83 -7.47 0.07
N THR A 173 16.59 -6.98 0.17
CA THR A 173 15.42 -7.70 -0.33
C THR A 173 15.51 -7.93 -1.84
N MET A 174 15.91 -6.91 -2.61
CA MET A 174 16.04 -7.02 -4.06
C MET A 174 17.17 -7.98 -4.46
N CYS A 175 18.27 -8.03 -3.71
CA CYS A 175 19.33 -9.02 -3.89
C CYS A 175 18.82 -10.46 -3.70
N LEU A 176 18.09 -10.72 -2.61
CA LEU A 176 17.47 -12.03 -2.39
C LEU A 176 16.45 -12.37 -3.48
N MET A 177 15.75 -11.36 -3.98
CA MET A 177 14.77 -11.51 -5.06
C MET A 177 15.43 -11.83 -6.41
N GLU A 178 16.53 -11.17 -6.75
CA GLU A 178 17.34 -11.49 -7.94
C GLU A 178 17.79 -12.94 -7.89
N PHE A 179 18.33 -13.39 -6.75
CA PHE A 179 18.72 -14.77 -6.56
C PHE A 179 17.53 -15.73 -6.73
N ARG A 180 16.39 -15.44 -6.11
CA ARG A 180 15.19 -16.29 -6.17
C ARG A 180 14.61 -16.38 -7.58
N LEU A 181 14.65 -15.29 -8.35
CA LEU A 181 14.03 -15.21 -9.68
C LEU A 181 14.95 -15.63 -10.82
N VAL A 182 16.25 -15.33 -10.72
CA VAL A 182 17.23 -15.49 -11.81
C VAL A 182 18.27 -16.55 -11.48
N GLY A 183 18.41 -16.96 -10.21
CA GLY A 183 19.36 -17.99 -9.78
C GLY A 183 20.80 -17.48 -9.59
N ARG A 184 21.02 -16.16 -9.51
CA ARG A 184 22.33 -15.53 -9.29
C ARG A 184 22.23 -14.24 -8.49
N ILE A 185 23.35 -13.81 -7.90
CA ILE A 185 23.50 -12.55 -7.19
C ILE A 185 24.47 -11.66 -7.98
N GLY A 186 24.09 -10.42 -8.28
CA GLY A 186 25.00 -9.40 -8.82
C GLY A 186 24.84 -9.16 -10.32
N SER A 187 24.15 -8.07 -10.64
CA SER A 187 24.21 -7.35 -11.92
C SER A 187 24.74 -5.94 -11.73
#